data_AF-A0A419EV70-F1
#
_entry.id   AF-A0A419EV70-F1
#
_cell.length_a   1.000
_cell.length_b   1.000
_cell.length_c   1.000
_cell.angle_alpha   90.00
_cell.angle_beta   90.00
_cell.angle_gamma   90.00
#
_symmetry.space_group_name_H-M   'P 1'
#
loop_
_entity.id
_entity.type
_entity.pdbx_description
1 polymer ?
#
loop_
_entity_poly.entity_id
_entity_poly.type
_entity_poly.pdbx_seq_one_letter_code
_entity_poly.pdbx_strand_id
1 'polypeptide(L)'
;MRTIGERNDTGEGRQTSARLRLAADWYFIAAVLLSVLWCLAFSKVDLSFFAPYFFTDMGHQLCNFEGAFHGEILYRDFWENWAPGTFYLNALAFKIFCVSIYSTKLLLAIVTAGSAVLLYMVSRHVVPRPVALAITAISLLWGNSTLNVPYSGWFSNCFGLVALWAFAGYVTGERHRLTRLAFSGLALGLSFSCKQNVGSLGLLAISTAAALQAQINERNGRPEVSPASSGSRIFFSFLILLSLLVLVFVSGVVLPMSLWNTLYMADLRPAAQEFIVFFLPVWVLNCFVLVWGVRLTVRRPRGADLAALFREMAQAEVALAAGFAIVVAPWFIYFSR
;
A
#
# COMPACT_ATOMS: atom_id res chain seq x y z
N MET A 1 51.81 2.45 34.01
CA MET A 1 50.80 1.46 33.61
C MET A 1 49.54 1.73 34.44
N ARG A 2 48.56 2.46 33.90
CA ARG A 2 47.32 2.83 34.59
C ARG A 2 46.14 2.09 33.95
N THR A 3 45.53 1.22 34.76
CA THR A 3 44.14 0.75 34.79
C THR A 3 43.20 1.25 33.70
N ILE A 4 42.74 0.31 32.87
CA ILE A 4 41.56 0.42 32.00
C ILE A 4 40.34 0.54 32.92
N GLY A 5 39.73 1.73 32.93
CA GLY A 5 38.54 2.00 33.72
C GLY A 5 37.32 1.27 33.15
N GLU A 6 36.78 0.35 33.94
CA GLU A 6 35.40 -0.13 33.81
C GLU A 6 34.47 1.08 33.91
N ARG A 7 33.89 1.50 32.77
CA ARG A 7 32.74 2.39 32.77
C ARG A 7 31.58 1.62 33.38
N ASN A 8 31.27 1.91 34.65
CA ASN A 8 29.98 1.61 35.26
C ASN A 8 28.89 2.30 34.43
N ASP A 9 28.32 1.56 33.49
CA ASP A 9 27.15 1.95 32.72
C ASP A 9 25.95 1.90 33.68
N THR A 10 25.72 3.00 34.37
CA THR A 10 24.76 3.13 35.49
C THR A 10 23.34 2.80 35.02
N GLY A 11 22.63 1.97 35.79
CA GLY A 11 21.26 1.53 35.51
C GLY A 11 20.22 2.65 35.30
N GLU A 12 20.55 3.88 35.68
CA GLU A 12 19.74 5.08 35.43
C GLU A 12 19.55 5.39 33.93
N GLY A 13 20.57 5.17 33.10
CA GLY A 13 20.46 5.38 31.65
C GLY A 13 19.46 4.42 31.00
N ARG A 14 19.47 3.16 31.44
CA ARG A 14 18.51 2.13 30.98
C ARG A 14 17.09 2.44 31.45
N GLN A 15 16.90 2.82 32.71
CA GLN A 15 15.57 3.17 33.24
C GLN A 15 14.96 4.41 32.56
N THR A 16 15.77 5.44 32.30
CA THR A 16 15.32 6.66 31.61
C THR A 16 14.90 6.34 30.18
N SER A 17 15.68 5.51 29.47
CA SER A 17 15.34 5.05 28.12
C SER A 17 14.05 4.21 28.06
N ALA A 18 13.76 3.43 29.11
CA ALA A 18 12.56 2.61 29.20
C ALA A 18 11.30 3.46 29.45
N ARG A 19 11.38 4.45 30.35
CA ARG A 19 10.29 5.40 30.62
C ARG A 19 9.93 6.23 29.38
N LEU A 20 10.92 6.68 28.61
CA LEU A 20 10.71 7.40 27.35
C LEU A 20 10.04 6.54 26.27
N ARG A 21 10.32 5.23 26.23
CA ARG A 21 9.66 4.29 25.31
C ARG A 21 8.19 4.10 25.67
N LEU A 22 7.90 3.83 26.95
CA LEU A 22 6.53 3.68 27.45
C LEU A 22 5.67 4.92 27.22
N ALA A 23 6.23 6.12 27.45
CA ALA A 23 5.51 7.36 27.20
C ALA A 23 5.17 7.54 25.70
N ALA A 24 6.10 7.22 24.80
CA ALA A 24 5.89 7.29 23.35
C ALA A 24 4.77 6.34 22.88
N ASP A 25 4.70 5.13 23.44
CA ASP A 25 3.65 4.16 23.10
C ASP A 25 2.27 4.65 23.56
N TRP A 26 2.18 5.30 24.73
CA TRP A 26 0.94 5.92 25.20
C TRP A 26 0.49 7.10 24.35
N TYR A 27 1.41 7.96 23.90
CA TYR A 27 1.06 9.07 23.00
C TYR A 27 0.53 8.58 21.66
N PHE A 28 1.08 7.48 21.15
CA PHE A 28 0.58 6.85 19.92
C PHE A 28 -0.82 6.28 20.11
N ILE A 29 -1.05 5.51 21.19
CA ILE A 29 -2.38 4.98 21.52
C ILE A 29 -3.38 6.13 21.69
N ALA A 30 -2.99 7.18 22.41
CA ALA A 30 -3.82 8.38 22.58
C ALA A 30 -4.12 9.06 21.23
N ALA A 31 -3.14 9.20 20.33
CA ALA A 31 -3.37 9.77 19.01
C ALA A 31 -4.33 8.92 18.16
N VAL A 32 -4.20 7.59 18.20
CA VAL A 32 -5.12 6.68 17.51
C VAL A 32 -6.53 6.79 18.10
N LEU A 33 -6.67 6.74 19.42
CA LEU A 33 -7.97 6.88 20.09
C LEU A 33 -8.59 8.26 19.83
N LEU A 34 -7.80 9.33 19.92
CA LEU A 34 -8.25 10.68 19.58
C LEU A 34 -8.64 10.79 18.11
N SER A 35 -7.98 10.07 17.20
CA SER A 35 -8.37 10.05 15.79
C SER A 35 -9.68 9.30 15.55
N VAL A 36 -9.93 8.20 16.27
CA VAL A 36 -11.22 7.50 16.25
C VAL A 36 -12.30 8.42 16.79
N LEU A 37 -12.07 9.01 17.97
CA LEU A 37 -12.98 9.95 18.60
C LEU A 37 -13.20 11.18 17.72
N TRP A 38 -12.18 11.66 17.01
CA TRP A 38 -12.30 12.74 16.04
C TRP A 38 -13.16 12.34 14.85
N CYS A 39 -12.89 11.19 14.22
CA CYS A 39 -13.69 10.69 13.11
C CYS A 39 -15.15 10.47 13.52
N LEU A 40 -15.41 10.05 14.76
CA LEU A 40 -16.74 9.85 15.32
C LEU A 40 -17.40 11.18 15.76
N ALA A 41 -16.66 12.11 16.35
CA ALA A 41 -17.17 13.41 16.80
C ALA A 41 -17.50 14.32 15.60
N PHE A 42 -16.62 14.35 14.60
CA PHE A 42 -16.81 15.03 13.32
C PHE A 42 -17.57 14.16 12.29
N SER A 43 -18.05 12.98 12.67
CA SER A 43 -19.07 12.25 11.88
C SER A 43 -20.43 12.94 11.94
N LYS A 44 -20.67 13.68 13.01
CA LYS A 44 -21.82 14.56 13.13
C LYS A 44 -21.42 15.91 12.56
N VAL A 45 -22.31 16.49 11.76
CA VAL A 45 -22.28 17.88 11.31
C VAL A 45 -21.51 18.10 10.00
N ASP A 46 -22.29 18.18 8.92
CA ASP A 46 -22.22 19.27 7.95
C ASP A 46 -21.00 20.19 8.12
N LEU A 47 -19.91 19.89 7.42
CA LEU A 47 -19.06 20.97 6.98
C LEU A 47 -19.90 21.73 5.94
N SER A 48 -20.60 22.75 6.40
CA SER A 48 -21.44 23.67 5.62
C SER A 48 -20.71 24.28 4.41
N PHE A 49 -19.39 24.11 4.33
CA PHE A 49 -18.53 24.48 3.21
C PHE A 49 -18.58 23.51 2.00
N PHE A 50 -19.13 22.29 2.14
CA PHE A 50 -19.16 21.26 1.07
C PHE A 50 -20.55 20.65 0.79
N ALA A 51 -21.61 21.15 1.42
CA ALA A 51 -22.93 20.54 1.45
C ALA A 51 -23.45 20.01 0.08
N PRO A 52 -23.46 20.79 -1.02
CA PRO A 52 -24.07 20.32 -2.27
C PRO A 52 -23.36 19.10 -2.89
N TYR A 53 -22.01 19.11 -2.93
CA TYR A 53 -21.21 18.02 -3.50
C TYR A 53 -21.15 16.79 -2.58
N PHE A 54 -21.16 17.04 -1.27
CA PHE A 54 -21.12 15.97 -0.28
C PHE A 54 -22.41 15.15 -0.29
N PHE A 55 -23.57 15.80 -0.40
CA PHE A 55 -24.86 15.10 -0.45
C PHE A 55 -25.07 14.33 -1.76
N THR A 56 -24.59 14.83 -2.90
CA THR A 56 -24.76 14.12 -4.19
C THR A 56 -23.87 12.88 -4.28
N ASP A 57 -22.57 13.01 -4.00
CA ASP A 57 -21.64 11.87 -4.11
C ASP A 57 -21.86 10.85 -2.98
N MET A 58 -21.95 11.30 -1.71
CA MET A 58 -22.18 10.37 -0.60
C MET A 58 -23.56 9.72 -0.66
N GLY A 59 -24.61 10.49 -1.02
CA GLY A 59 -25.96 9.96 -1.15
C GLY A 59 -26.02 8.85 -2.19
N HIS A 60 -25.42 9.06 -3.36
CA HIS A 60 -25.31 8.05 -4.42
C HIS A 60 -24.62 6.78 -3.92
N GLN A 61 -23.48 6.90 -3.23
CA GLN A 61 -22.77 5.74 -2.69
C GLN A 61 -23.58 5.01 -1.61
N LEU A 62 -24.27 5.74 -0.73
CA LEU A 62 -25.10 5.14 0.32
C LEU A 62 -26.25 4.33 -0.25
N CYS A 63 -26.93 4.83 -1.29
CA CYS A 63 -27.97 4.07 -2.01
C CYS A 63 -27.42 2.75 -2.57
N ASN A 64 -26.23 2.79 -3.19
CA ASN A 64 -25.60 1.59 -3.73
C ASN A 64 -25.15 0.61 -2.63
N PHE A 65 -24.71 1.10 -1.47
CA PHE A 65 -24.40 0.24 -0.32
C PHE A 65 -25.66 -0.43 0.25
N GLU A 66 -26.77 0.30 0.28
CA GLU A 66 -28.06 -0.22 0.71
C GLU A 66 -28.61 -1.26 -0.28
N GLY A 67 -28.50 -1.03 -1.59
CA GLY A 67 -28.82 -2.01 -2.63
C GLY A 67 -28.03 -3.32 -2.43
N ALA A 68 -26.71 -3.22 -2.27
CA ALA A 68 -25.86 -4.38 -1.98
C ALA A 68 -26.25 -5.10 -0.68
N PHE A 69 -26.69 -4.36 0.35
CA PHE A 69 -27.19 -4.92 1.60
C PHE A 69 -28.52 -5.70 1.41
N HIS A 70 -29.41 -5.21 0.54
CA HIS A 70 -30.66 -5.89 0.18
C HIS A 70 -30.46 -7.05 -0.82
N GLY A 71 -29.22 -7.28 -1.27
CA GLY A 71 -28.86 -8.40 -2.14
C GLY A 71 -28.82 -8.06 -3.63
N GLU A 72 -28.89 -6.78 -3.99
CA GLU A 72 -28.62 -6.35 -5.36
C GLU A 72 -27.15 -6.59 -5.70
N ILE A 73 -26.91 -7.07 -6.92
CA ILE A 73 -25.59 -7.45 -7.40
C ILE A 73 -25.00 -6.31 -8.23
N LEU A 74 -23.86 -5.77 -7.77
CA LEU A 74 -23.07 -4.79 -8.51
C LEU A 74 -22.73 -5.32 -9.93
N TYR A 75 -22.81 -4.43 -10.92
CA TYR A 75 -22.66 -4.69 -12.36
C TYR A 75 -23.78 -5.48 -13.03
N ARG A 76 -24.75 -5.98 -12.27
CA ARG A 76 -25.95 -6.65 -12.82
C ARG A 76 -27.22 -5.85 -12.55
N ASP A 77 -27.45 -5.54 -11.28
CA ASP A 77 -28.68 -4.89 -10.81
C ASP A 77 -28.48 -3.36 -10.70
N PHE A 78 -27.25 -2.93 -10.38
CA PHE A 78 -26.81 -1.52 -10.45
C PHE A 78 -25.35 -1.42 -10.92
N TRP A 79 -24.94 -0.27 -11.45
CA TRP A 79 -23.62 -0.08 -12.03
C TRP A 79 -22.86 1.06 -11.35
N GLU A 80 -21.57 0.86 -11.10
CA GLU A 80 -20.68 1.87 -10.51
C GLU A 80 -19.24 1.69 -11.00
N ASN A 81 -18.43 2.75 -10.99
CA ASN A 81 -17.04 2.68 -11.43
C ASN A 81 -16.09 2.07 -10.39
N TRP A 82 -16.56 1.88 -9.16
CA TRP A 82 -15.74 1.35 -8.08
C TRP A 82 -15.77 -0.17 -8.06
N ALA A 83 -14.71 -0.75 -7.52
CA ALA A 83 -14.59 -2.18 -7.37
C ALA A 83 -15.52 -2.69 -6.24
N PRO A 84 -15.97 -3.96 -6.31
CA PRO A 84 -17.08 -4.48 -5.52
C PRO A 84 -16.86 -4.45 -4.00
N GLY A 85 -15.62 -4.67 -3.55
CA GLY A 85 -15.27 -4.83 -2.15
C GLY A 85 -15.73 -3.67 -1.26
N THR A 86 -15.73 -2.44 -1.78
CA THR A 86 -16.20 -1.26 -1.01
C THR A 86 -17.70 -1.36 -0.68
N PHE A 87 -18.52 -1.82 -1.63
CA PHE A 87 -19.97 -1.97 -1.44
C PHE A 87 -20.27 -3.07 -0.43
N TYR A 88 -19.65 -4.23 -0.60
CA TYR A 88 -19.88 -5.37 0.29
C TYR A 88 -19.34 -5.15 1.71
N LEU A 89 -18.25 -4.40 1.88
CA LEU A 89 -17.76 -4.01 3.20
C LEU A 89 -18.75 -3.08 3.92
N ASN A 90 -19.31 -2.10 3.22
CA ASN A 90 -20.33 -1.22 3.80
C ASN A 90 -21.65 -1.95 4.05
N ALA A 91 -22.08 -2.85 3.16
CA ALA A 91 -23.23 -3.72 3.38
C ALA A 91 -23.01 -4.63 4.61
N LEU A 92 -21.81 -5.17 4.80
CA LEU A 92 -21.45 -5.91 6.01
C LEU A 92 -21.53 -5.02 7.26
N ALA A 93 -21.09 -3.76 7.18
CA ALA A 93 -21.26 -2.81 8.28
C ALA A 93 -22.73 -2.53 8.59
N PHE A 94 -23.61 -2.43 7.59
CA PHE A 94 -25.06 -2.34 7.81
C PHE A 94 -25.63 -3.58 8.51
N LYS A 95 -25.11 -4.77 8.18
CA LYS A 95 -25.51 -6.01 8.85
C LYS A 95 -25.07 -6.06 10.32
N ILE A 96 -23.92 -5.49 10.66
CA ILE A 96 -23.35 -5.53 12.02
C ILE A 96 -23.89 -4.38 12.90
N PHE A 97 -24.02 -3.18 12.34
CA PHE A 97 -24.31 -1.94 13.08
C PHE A 97 -25.69 -1.34 12.75
N CYS A 98 -26.54 -2.07 12.03
CA CYS A 98 -27.81 -1.62 11.43
C CYS A 98 -27.64 -0.67 10.24
N VAL A 99 -28.71 -0.49 9.44
CA VAL A 99 -28.72 0.43 8.28
C VAL A 99 -28.77 1.87 8.78
N SER A 100 -27.64 2.56 8.74
CA SER A 100 -27.55 3.98 9.09
C SER A 100 -26.29 4.61 8.50
N ILE A 101 -26.31 5.93 8.29
CA ILE A 101 -25.11 6.68 7.88
C ILE A 101 -23.98 6.47 8.91
N TYR A 102 -24.32 6.35 10.20
CA TYR A 102 -23.33 6.13 11.26
C TYR A 102 -22.57 4.80 11.11
N SER A 103 -23.19 3.78 10.52
CA SER A 103 -22.56 2.47 10.32
C SER A 103 -21.40 2.54 9.33
N THR A 104 -21.56 3.27 8.22
CA THR A 104 -20.46 3.47 7.25
C THR A 104 -19.37 4.38 7.81
N LYS A 105 -19.75 5.40 8.61
CA LYS A 105 -18.81 6.29 9.31
C LYS A 105 -18.00 5.55 10.37
N LEU A 106 -18.63 4.66 11.13
CA LEU A 106 -17.96 3.83 12.12
C LEU A 106 -16.95 2.89 11.46
N LEU A 107 -17.35 2.23 10.35
CA LEU A 107 -16.44 1.43 9.55
C LEU A 107 -15.25 2.26 9.06
N LEU A 108 -15.49 3.47 8.54
CA LEU A 108 -14.43 4.35 8.08
C LEU A 108 -13.50 4.82 9.21
N ALA A 109 -14.04 5.09 10.41
CA ALA A 109 -13.24 5.41 11.60
C ALA A 109 -12.32 4.24 11.98
N ILE A 110 -12.83 3.01 11.95
CA ILE A 110 -12.04 1.79 12.18
C ILE A 110 -10.92 1.66 11.13
N VAL A 111 -11.24 1.86 9.85
CA VAL A 111 -10.27 1.82 8.74
C VAL A 111 -9.19 2.89 8.90
N THR A 112 -9.58 4.09 9.33
CA THR A 112 -8.66 5.22 9.55
C THR A 112 -7.70 4.95 10.70
N ALA A 113 -8.23 4.45 11.82
CA ALA A 113 -7.41 4.07 12.96
C ALA A 113 -6.45 2.91 12.63
N GLY A 114 -6.95 1.89 11.94
CA GLY A 114 -6.14 0.78 11.45
C GLY A 114 -5.03 1.26 10.51
N SER A 115 -5.35 2.16 9.58
CA SER A 115 -4.37 2.76 8.66
C SER A 115 -3.31 3.54 9.42
N ALA A 116 -3.68 4.35 10.41
CA ALA A 116 -2.72 5.09 11.23
C ALA A 116 -1.80 4.15 12.01
N VAL A 117 -2.35 3.06 12.56
CA VAL A 117 -1.55 2.08 13.28
C VAL A 117 -0.54 1.40 12.36
N LEU A 118 -1.01 0.92 11.21
CA LEU A 118 -0.16 0.24 10.23
C LEU A 118 0.89 1.19 9.62
N LEU A 119 0.51 2.44 9.32
CA LEU A 119 1.44 3.45 8.81
C LEU A 119 2.57 3.72 9.80
N TYR A 120 2.25 3.84 11.09
CA TYR A 120 3.27 3.96 12.12
C TYR A 120 4.17 2.72 12.14
N MET A 121 3.60 1.52 12.19
CA MET A 121 4.35 0.26 12.23
C MET A 121 5.31 0.14 11.03
N VAL A 122 4.82 0.39 9.81
CA VAL A 122 5.63 0.37 8.59
C VAL A 122 6.72 1.45 8.63
N SER A 123 6.37 2.68 9.00
CA SER A 123 7.32 3.80 9.06
C SER A 123 8.45 3.54 10.06
N ARG A 124 8.16 2.84 11.16
CA ARG A 124 9.14 2.47 12.18
C ARG A 124 10.26 1.55 11.68
N HIS A 125 10.07 0.86 10.55
CA HIS A 125 11.13 0.09 9.89
C HIS A 125 12.12 0.96 9.12
N VAL A 126 11.75 2.20 8.77
CA VAL A 126 12.54 3.07 7.89
C VAL A 126 13.10 4.27 8.63
N VAL A 127 12.32 4.86 9.54
CA VAL A 127 12.68 6.11 10.23
C VAL A 127 12.64 5.99 11.76
N PRO A 128 13.36 6.87 12.49
CA PRO A 128 13.28 6.93 13.96
C PRO A 128 11.86 7.17 14.49
N ARG A 129 11.61 6.78 15.74
CA ARG A 129 10.28 6.85 16.39
C ARG A 129 9.58 8.20 16.23
N PRO A 130 10.23 9.35 16.52
CA PRO A 130 9.55 10.65 16.47
C PRO A 130 9.09 11.02 15.05
N VAL A 131 9.88 10.65 14.04
CA VAL A 131 9.56 10.91 12.64
C VAL A 131 8.39 10.03 12.18
N ALA A 132 8.36 8.76 12.58
CA ALA A 132 7.22 7.88 12.30
C ALA A 132 5.91 8.36 12.95
N LEU A 133 5.98 8.89 14.18
CA LEU A 133 4.84 9.53 14.83
C LEU A 133 4.37 10.77 14.08
N ALA A 134 5.30 11.64 13.65
CA ALA A 134 4.97 12.83 12.87
C ALA A 134 4.30 12.49 11.53
N ILE A 135 4.82 11.50 10.79
CA ILE A 135 4.21 10.99 9.54
C ILE A 135 2.78 10.51 9.80
N THR A 136 2.58 9.74 10.88
CA THR A 136 1.26 9.22 11.24
C THR A 136 0.29 10.34 11.63
N ALA A 137 0.74 11.31 12.42
CA ALA A 137 -0.05 12.47 12.81
C ALA A 137 -0.45 13.32 11.60
N ILE A 138 0.47 13.59 10.68
CA ILE A 138 0.18 14.31 9.43
C ILE A 138 -0.85 13.54 8.60
N SER A 139 -0.69 12.23 8.45
CA SER A 139 -1.67 11.38 7.74
C SER A 139 -3.05 11.40 8.41
N LEU A 140 -3.12 11.52 9.73
CA LEU A 140 -4.37 11.65 10.47
C LEU A 140 -5.00 13.04 10.37
N LEU A 141 -4.22 14.09 10.11
CA LEU A 141 -4.73 15.45 9.94
C LEU A 141 -5.14 15.77 8.51
N TRP A 142 -4.54 15.08 7.53
CA TRP A 142 -4.75 15.32 6.09
C TRP A 142 -5.39 14.15 5.34
N GLY A 143 -5.63 13.01 6.02
CA GLY A 143 -6.17 11.79 5.42
C GLY A 143 -7.70 11.65 5.57
N ASN A 144 -8.14 10.41 5.76
CA ASN A 144 -9.56 10.00 5.77
C ASN A 144 -10.45 10.82 6.72
N SER A 145 -9.90 11.30 7.83
CA SER A 145 -10.57 12.09 8.87
C SER A 145 -11.10 13.44 8.36
N THR A 146 -10.52 13.99 7.29
CA THR A 146 -10.89 15.29 6.72
C THR A 146 -12.12 15.22 5.84
N LEU A 147 -12.14 14.27 4.89
CA LEU A 147 -13.26 14.09 3.97
C LEU A 147 -14.36 13.24 4.60
N ASN A 148 -14.02 12.29 5.47
CA ASN A 148 -14.97 11.41 6.17
C ASN A 148 -16.05 10.78 5.24
N VAL A 149 -15.75 10.60 3.96
CA VAL A 149 -16.61 9.89 2.98
C VAL A 149 -16.02 8.50 2.80
N PRO A 150 -16.83 7.41 2.77
CA PRO A 150 -16.35 6.04 2.60
C PRO A 150 -15.91 5.75 1.16
N TYR A 151 -14.96 6.53 0.63
CA TYR A 151 -14.34 6.29 -0.66
C TYR A 151 -13.57 4.97 -0.69
N SER A 152 -13.67 4.27 -1.82
CA SER A 152 -12.93 3.04 -2.11
C SER A 152 -11.42 3.12 -1.83
N GLY A 153 -10.82 4.30 -2.06
CA GLY A 153 -9.41 4.56 -1.80
C GLY A 153 -9.00 4.37 -0.35
N TRP A 154 -9.86 4.70 0.62
CA TRP A 154 -9.52 4.59 2.04
C TRP A 154 -9.37 3.15 2.50
N PHE A 155 -10.27 2.28 2.06
CA PHE A 155 -10.21 0.84 2.30
C PHE A 155 -9.00 0.23 1.61
N SER A 156 -8.81 0.58 0.33
CA SER A 156 -7.69 0.08 -0.49
C SER A 156 -6.32 0.45 0.10
N ASN A 157 -6.16 1.68 0.61
CA ASN A 157 -4.93 2.12 1.26
C ASN A 157 -4.67 1.36 2.57
N CYS A 158 -5.70 1.14 3.39
CA CYS A 158 -5.57 0.37 4.62
C CYS A 158 -5.06 -1.04 4.35
N PHE A 159 -5.67 -1.75 3.39
CA PHE A 159 -5.19 -3.07 2.98
C PHE A 159 -3.80 -3.03 2.32
N GLY A 160 -3.47 -1.98 1.58
CA GLY A 160 -2.10 -1.76 1.08
C GLY A 160 -1.07 -1.63 2.20
N LEU A 161 -1.42 -0.96 3.31
CA LEU A 161 -0.55 -0.86 4.49
C LEU A 161 -0.41 -2.21 5.22
N VAL A 162 -1.47 -3.03 5.28
CA VAL A 162 -1.38 -4.42 5.76
C VAL A 162 -0.40 -5.21 4.88
N ALA A 163 -0.49 -5.06 3.56
CA ALA A 163 0.38 -5.73 2.62
C ALA A 163 1.85 -5.33 2.81
N LEU A 164 2.12 -4.03 2.97
CA LEU A 164 3.47 -3.51 3.24
C LEU A 164 4.02 -3.97 4.58
N TRP A 165 3.19 -3.99 5.63
CA TRP A 165 3.59 -4.49 6.94
C TRP A 165 3.97 -5.98 6.88
N ALA A 166 3.14 -6.80 6.22
CA ALA A 166 3.42 -8.21 6.01
C ALA A 166 4.70 -8.43 5.19
N PHE A 167 4.89 -7.62 4.14
CA PHE A 167 6.08 -7.66 3.29
C PHE A 167 7.35 -7.23 4.03
N ALA A 168 7.29 -6.20 4.87
CA ALA A 168 8.40 -5.81 5.73
C ALA A 168 8.83 -6.99 6.62
N GLY A 169 7.84 -7.74 7.13
CA GLY A 169 8.05 -8.98 7.85
C GLY A 169 8.67 -10.13 7.05
N TYR A 170 8.49 -10.17 5.73
CA TYR A 170 9.19 -11.09 4.83
C TYR A 170 10.65 -10.67 4.65
N VAL A 171 10.90 -9.37 4.47
CA VAL A 171 12.25 -8.80 4.28
C VAL A 171 13.13 -8.96 5.51
N THR A 172 12.58 -8.82 6.72
CA THR A 172 13.32 -8.98 7.99
C THR A 172 13.72 -10.43 8.29
N GLY A 173 13.30 -11.40 7.48
CA GLY A 173 13.65 -12.81 7.64
C GLY A 173 12.97 -13.48 8.84
N GLU A 174 11.82 -12.96 9.27
CA GLU A 174 11.07 -13.54 10.38
C GLU A 174 10.55 -14.95 10.05
N ARG A 175 10.23 -15.71 11.10
CA ARG A 175 9.64 -17.05 10.97
C ARG A 175 8.40 -16.97 10.08
N HIS A 176 8.22 -17.95 9.19
CA HIS A 176 7.11 -18.01 8.22
C HIS A 176 7.13 -16.96 7.10
N ARG A 177 8.31 -16.63 6.55
CA ARG A 177 8.50 -15.66 5.46
C ARG A 177 7.49 -15.79 4.30
N LEU A 178 7.28 -17.01 3.80
CA LEU A 178 6.37 -17.25 2.67
C LEU A 178 4.91 -17.05 3.04
N THR A 179 4.51 -17.42 4.26
CA THR A 179 3.16 -17.17 4.77
C THR A 179 2.89 -15.67 4.89
N ARG A 180 3.88 -14.88 5.32
CA ARG A 180 3.74 -13.41 5.34
C ARG A 180 3.62 -12.82 3.95
N LEU A 181 4.36 -13.34 2.98
CA LEU A 181 4.23 -12.90 1.61
C LEU A 181 2.89 -13.29 0.99
N ALA A 182 2.37 -14.48 1.30
CA ALA A 182 1.00 -14.85 0.95
C ALA A 182 -0.04 -13.95 1.61
N PHE A 183 0.15 -13.59 2.89
CA PHE A 183 -0.71 -12.63 3.57
C PHE A 183 -0.64 -11.23 2.95
N SER A 184 0.54 -10.82 2.47
CA SER A 184 0.70 -9.59 1.69
C SER A 184 -0.11 -9.64 0.39
N GLY A 185 -0.05 -10.76 -0.33
CA GLY A 185 -0.86 -10.99 -1.53
C GLY A 185 -2.37 -10.95 -1.26
N LEU A 186 -2.81 -11.58 -0.18
CA LEU A 186 -4.21 -11.55 0.26
C LEU A 186 -4.68 -10.11 0.54
N ALA A 187 -3.88 -9.34 1.27
CA ALA A 187 -4.18 -7.93 1.55
C ALA A 187 -4.22 -7.10 0.25
N LEU A 188 -3.33 -7.33 -0.71
CA LEU A 188 -3.40 -6.70 -2.04
C LEU A 188 -4.63 -7.13 -2.84
N GLY A 189 -5.11 -8.37 -2.69
CA GLY A 189 -6.36 -8.84 -3.27
C GLY A 189 -7.59 -8.12 -2.67
N LEU A 190 -7.58 -7.87 -1.36
CA LEU A 190 -8.60 -7.04 -0.70
C LEU A 190 -8.51 -5.58 -1.15
N SER A 191 -7.30 -5.05 -1.30
CA SER A 191 -7.07 -3.71 -1.85
C SER A 191 -7.59 -3.59 -3.28
N PHE A 192 -7.32 -4.59 -4.13
CA PHE A 192 -7.84 -4.70 -5.50
C PHE A 192 -9.37 -4.75 -5.51
N SER A 193 -9.96 -5.51 -4.59
CA SER A 193 -11.41 -5.60 -4.45
C SER A 193 -12.05 -4.26 -4.11
N CYS A 194 -11.35 -3.37 -3.40
CA CYS A 194 -11.84 -2.02 -3.11
C CYS A 194 -11.52 -1.04 -4.25
N LYS A 195 -10.31 -1.11 -4.81
CA LYS A 195 -9.83 -0.23 -5.88
C LYS A 195 -8.77 -0.96 -6.73
N GLN A 196 -9.21 -1.45 -7.90
CA GLN A 196 -8.45 -2.37 -8.75
C GLN A 196 -7.05 -1.89 -9.11
N ASN A 197 -6.92 -0.63 -9.53
CA ASN A 197 -5.62 -0.08 -9.95
C ASN A 197 -4.62 0.00 -8.78
N VAL A 198 -5.05 0.32 -7.56
CA VAL A 198 -4.16 0.37 -6.40
C VAL A 198 -3.70 -1.04 -6.02
N GLY A 199 -4.63 -2.00 -5.97
CA GLY A 199 -4.28 -3.38 -5.63
C GLY A 199 -3.35 -4.04 -6.66
N SER A 200 -3.58 -3.81 -7.97
CA SER A 200 -2.73 -4.38 -9.02
C SER A 200 -1.34 -3.74 -9.06
N LEU A 201 -1.25 -2.41 -8.93
CA LEU A 201 0.04 -1.71 -8.85
C LEU A 201 0.81 -2.10 -7.58
N GLY A 202 0.10 -2.27 -6.46
CA GLY A 202 0.70 -2.76 -5.22
C GLY A 202 1.25 -4.18 -5.35
N LEU A 203 0.52 -5.08 -6.04
CA LEU A 203 0.98 -6.44 -6.33
C LEU A 203 2.25 -6.42 -7.18
N LEU A 204 2.28 -5.63 -8.25
CA LEU A 204 3.47 -5.48 -9.08
C LEU A 204 4.67 -4.93 -8.30
N ALA A 205 4.44 -3.93 -7.45
CA ALA A 205 5.49 -3.33 -6.61
C ALA A 205 6.07 -4.34 -5.61
N ILE A 206 5.22 -5.10 -4.90
CA ILE A 206 5.66 -6.09 -3.92
C ILE A 206 6.32 -7.30 -4.59
N SER A 207 5.80 -7.78 -5.73
CA SER A 207 6.46 -8.81 -6.55
C SER A 207 7.87 -8.38 -6.95
N THR A 208 8.00 -7.18 -7.51
CA THR A 208 9.31 -6.61 -7.89
C THR A 208 10.24 -6.50 -6.69
N ALA A 209 9.74 -6.03 -5.55
CA ALA A 209 10.53 -5.90 -4.33
C ALA A 209 10.94 -7.27 -3.76
N ALA A 210 10.07 -8.30 -3.83
CA ALA A 210 10.38 -9.65 -3.40
C ALA A 210 11.47 -10.29 -4.27
N ALA A 211 11.41 -10.07 -5.58
CA ALA A 211 12.45 -10.48 -6.52
C ALA A 211 13.80 -9.80 -6.20
N LEU A 212 13.80 -8.50 -5.96
CA LEU A 212 14.99 -7.76 -5.54
C LEU A 212 15.54 -8.28 -4.20
N GLN A 213 14.67 -8.59 -3.24
CA GLN A 213 15.09 -9.12 -1.95
C GLN A 213 15.74 -10.51 -2.06
N ALA A 214 15.19 -11.40 -2.89
CA ALA A 214 15.80 -12.71 -3.17
C ALA A 214 17.22 -12.54 -3.73
N GLN A 215 17.43 -11.56 -4.62
CA GLN A 215 18.76 -11.21 -5.09
C GLN A 215 19.65 -10.65 -3.97
N ILE A 216 19.16 -9.80 -3.09
CA ILE A 216 19.98 -9.29 -1.98
C ILE A 216 20.42 -10.44 -1.06
N ASN A 217 19.52 -11.37 -0.74
CA ASN A 217 19.79 -12.53 0.12
C ASN A 217 20.88 -13.43 -0.47
N GLU A 218 20.77 -13.77 -1.76
CA GLU A 218 21.76 -14.62 -2.42
C GLU A 218 23.15 -13.95 -2.47
N ARG A 219 23.21 -12.62 -2.63
CA ARG A 219 24.47 -11.86 -2.62
C ARG A 219 25.15 -11.92 -1.25
N ASN A 220 24.37 -11.79 -0.18
CA ASN A 220 24.90 -11.79 1.19
C ASN A 220 25.33 -13.19 1.66
N GLY A 221 24.82 -14.25 1.03
CA GLY A 221 25.09 -15.64 1.40
C GLY A 221 26.32 -16.30 0.76
N ARG A 222 27.11 -15.60 -0.07
CA ARG A 222 28.22 -16.23 -0.83
C ARG A 222 29.57 -15.53 -0.66
N PRO A 223 30.67 -16.28 -0.43
CA PRO A 223 32.03 -15.77 -0.57
C PRO A 223 32.38 -15.50 -2.06
N GLU A 224 33.18 -14.46 -2.34
CA GLU A 224 33.51 -13.95 -3.69
C GLU A 224 34.25 -14.99 -4.57
N VAL A 225 33.70 -15.42 -5.73
CA VAL A 225 34.44 -16.20 -6.77
C VAL A 225 34.01 -15.87 -8.24
N SER A 226 34.86 -16.28 -9.20
CA SER A 226 35.08 -15.96 -10.63
C SER A 226 34.08 -16.59 -11.69
N PRO A 227 34.30 -16.65 -13.05
CA PRO A 227 33.49 -15.95 -14.05
C PRO A 227 32.77 -16.73 -15.20
N ALA A 228 31.42 -16.72 -15.31
CA ALA A 228 30.59 -16.88 -16.56
C ALA A 228 29.06 -16.82 -16.21
N SER A 229 28.02 -16.64 -17.06
CA SER A 229 27.78 -16.63 -18.52
C SER A 229 26.73 -15.54 -18.92
N SER A 230 26.58 -15.23 -20.22
CA SER A 230 25.85 -14.05 -20.74
C SER A 230 24.31 -14.14 -20.77
N GLY A 231 23.72 -15.35 -20.68
CA GLY A 231 22.28 -15.55 -20.91
C GLY A 231 21.38 -14.99 -19.81
N SER A 232 21.81 -15.06 -18.54
CA SER A 232 21.00 -14.59 -17.41
C SER A 232 20.91 -13.06 -17.34
N ARG A 233 21.92 -12.36 -17.86
CA ARG A 233 21.93 -10.88 -17.93
C ARG A 233 20.78 -10.35 -18.77
N ILE A 234 20.51 -11.00 -19.90
CA ILE A 234 19.50 -10.57 -20.87
C ILE A 234 18.09 -10.74 -20.27
N PHE A 235 17.84 -11.86 -19.59
CA PHE A 235 16.53 -12.15 -19.02
C PHE A 235 16.15 -11.23 -17.85
N PHE A 236 17.09 -10.94 -16.95
CA PHE A 236 16.81 -10.07 -15.80
C PHE A 236 16.76 -8.59 -16.18
N SER A 237 17.62 -8.14 -17.10
CA SER A 237 17.48 -6.81 -17.69
C SER A 237 16.14 -6.68 -18.41
N PHE A 238 15.65 -7.74 -19.07
CA PHE A 238 14.33 -7.74 -19.70
C PHE A 238 13.19 -7.60 -18.71
N LEU A 239 13.16 -8.32 -17.58
CA LEU A 239 12.08 -8.21 -16.58
C LEU A 239 12.02 -6.85 -15.88
N ILE A 240 13.18 -6.29 -15.55
CA ILE A 240 13.31 -4.94 -14.98
C ILE A 240 12.88 -3.91 -16.03
N LEU A 241 13.38 -4.03 -17.26
CA LEU A 241 12.99 -3.16 -18.37
C LEU A 241 11.49 -3.27 -18.67
N LEU A 242 10.89 -4.47 -18.60
CA LEU A 242 9.47 -4.71 -18.83
C LEU A 242 8.60 -4.06 -17.75
N SER A 243 8.95 -4.26 -16.47
CA SER A 243 8.22 -3.64 -15.35
C SER A 243 8.28 -2.11 -15.42
N LEU A 244 9.43 -1.58 -15.86
CA LEU A 244 9.66 -0.16 -16.03
C LEU A 244 9.03 0.38 -17.33
N LEU A 245 8.96 -0.42 -18.39
CA LEU A 245 8.22 -0.12 -19.62
C LEU A 245 6.73 -0.07 -19.35
N VAL A 246 6.19 -0.96 -18.52
CA VAL A 246 4.78 -0.91 -18.08
C VAL A 246 4.54 0.38 -17.28
N LEU A 247 5.45 0.75 -16.38
CA LEU A 247 5.36 2.00 -15.63
C LEU A 247 5.43 3.23 -16.56
N VAL A 248 6.34 3.25 -17.53
CA VAL A 248 6.50 4.28 -18.58
C VAL A 248 5.30 4.31 -19.53
N PHE A 249 4.72 3.17 -19.88
CA PHE A 249 3.56 3.07 -20.75
C PHE A 249 2.30 3.57 -20.04
N VAL A 250 2.10 3.19 -18.78
CA VAL A 250 0.98 3.69 -17.97
C VAL A 250 1.11 5.20 -17.74
N SER A 251 2.30 5.68 -17.42
CA SER A 251 2.55 7.11 -17.15
C SER A 251 2.72 7.99 -18.39
N GLY A 252 3.20 7.44 -19.50
CA GLY A 252 3.55 8.16 -20.73
C GLY A 252 2.63 7.90 -21.92
N VAL A 253 1.77 6.87 -21.87
CA VAL A 253 0.78 6.59 -22.91
C VAL A 253 -0.63 6.63 -22.33
N VAL A 254 -0.95 5.79 -21.33
CA VAL A 254 -2.33 5.70 -20.81
C VAL A 254 -2.79 7.00 -20.17
N LEU A 255 -1.93 7.61 -19.33
CA LEU A 255 -2.24 8.88 -18.68
C LEU A 255 -2.34 10.03 -19.70
N PRO A 256 -1.39 10.25 -20.62
CA PRO A 256 -1.51 11.24 -21.69
C PRO A 256 -2.64 10.98 -22.68
N MET A 257 -3.07 9.73 -22.90
CA MET A 257 -4.20 9.40 -23.75
C MET A 257 -5.53 9.66 -23.03
N SER A 258 -5.60 9.44 -21.72
CA SER A 258 -6.71 9.92 -20.89
C SER A 258 -6.76 11.44 -20.88
N LEU A 259 -5.60 12.09 -20.77
CA LEU A 259 -5.43 13.54 -20.88
C LEU A 259 -5.80 14.03 -22.28
N TRP A 260 -5.47 13.27 -23.34
CA TRP A 260 -5.79 13.56 -24.73
C TRP A 260 -7.30 13.50 -24.97
N ASN A 261 -8.00 12.52 -24.39
CA ASN A 261 -9.46 12.47 -24.42
C ASN A 261 -10.07 13.67 -23.67
N THR A 262 -9.45 14.14 -22.59
CA THR A 262 -9.87 15.37 -21.90
C THR A 262 -9.51 16.64 -22.69
N LEU A 263 -8.36 16.65 -23.38
CA LEU A 263 -7.85 17.71 -24.27
C LEU A 263 -8.67 17.82 -25.57
N TYR A 264 -9.23 16.72 -26.05
CA TYR A 264 -10.15 16.75 -27.20
C TYR A 264 -11.45 17.48 -26.86
N MET A 265 -11.73 17.68 -25.56
CA MET A 265 -12.91 18.34 -25.03
C MET A 265 -12.62 19.71 -24.38
N ALA A 266 -11.35 20.11 -24.18
CA ALA A 266 -10.99 21.37 -23.50
C ALA A 266 -9.63 21.96 -23.93
N ASP A 267 -9.48 23.28 -23.73
CA ASP A 267 -8.34 24.13 -24.08
C ASP A 267 -6.95 23.54 -23.73
N LEU A 268 -5.96 23.65 -24.62
CA LEU A 268 -4.67 22.94 -24.56
C LEU A 268 -3.70 23.40 -23.45
N ARG A 269 -3.84 24.64 -22.96
CA ARG A 269 -2.84 25.26 -22.05
C ARG A 269 -2.87 24.74 -20.60
N PRO A 270 -4.03 24.59 -19.93
CA PRO A 270 -4.10 24.11 -18.55
C PRO A 270 -3.59 22.68 -18.39
N ALA A 271 -3.93 21.81 -19.34
CA ALA A 271 -3.54 20.39 -19.32
C ALA A 271 -2.03 20.16 -19.45
N ALA A 272 -1.32 20.98 -20.23
CA ALA A 272 0.14 20.91 -20.31
C ALA A 272 0.81 21.34 -18.99
N GLN A 273 0.23 22.32 -18.29
CA GLN A 273 0.69 22.73 -16.96
C GLN A 273 0.47 21.62 -15.93
N GLU A 274 -0.70 20.97 -15.95
CA GLU A 274 -0.98 19.82 -15.07
C GLU A 274 -0.02 18.65 -15.33
N PHE A 275 0.30 18.36 -16.60
CA PHE A 275 1.28 17.34 -16.95
C PHE A 275 2.68 17.64 -16.36
N ILE A 276 3.16 18.87 -16.55
CA ILE A 276 4.49 19.29 -16.08
C ILE A 276 4.57 19.30 -14.55
N VAL A 277 3.53 19.78 -13.88
CA VAL A 277 3.52 19.94 -12.41
C VAL A 277 3.39 18.58 -11.72
N PHE A 278 2.49 17.71 -12.18
CA PHE A 278 2.19 16.47 -11.46
C PHE A 278 2.97 15.25 -11.96
N PHE A 279 3.26 15.17 -13.26
CA PHE A 279 3.75 13.92 -13.86
C PHE A 279 5.23 13.93 -14.19
N LEU A 280 5.78 15.06 -14.64
CA LEU A 280 7.20 15.17 -14.98
C LEU A 280 8.14 14.79 -13.82
N PRO A 281 7.92 15.22 -12.55
CA PRO A 281 8.80 14.84 -11.44
C PRO A 281 8.78 13.34 -11.17
N VAL A 282 7.60 12.72 -11.27
CA VAL A 282 7.42 11.26 -11.10
C VAL A 282 8.14 10.50 -12.22
N TRP A 283 8.04 11.00 -13.45
CA TRP A 283 8.73 10.45 -14.62
C TRP A 283 10.26 10.50 -14.46
N VAL A 284 10.80 11.65 -14.06
CA VAL A 284 12.25 11.85 -13.85
C VAL A 284 12.76 10.94 -12.72
N LEU A 285 12.02 10.85 -11.62
CA LEU A 285 12.38 9.97 -10.50
C LEU A 285 12.38 8.49 -10.93
N ASN A 286 11.37 8.06 -11.70
CA ASN A 286 11.30 6.71 -12.22
C ASN A 286 12.46 6.40 -13.16
N CYS A 287 12.78 7.29 -14.11
CA CYS A 287 13.95 7.16 -14.99
C CYS A 287 15.27 7.10 -14.20
N PHE A 288 15.40 7.88 -13.13
CA PHE A 288 16.58 7.83 -12.26
C PHE A 288 16.69 6.49 -11.54
N VAL A 289 15.61 5.98 -10.94
CA VAL A 289 15.55 4.66 -10.30
C VAL A 289 15.83 3.55 -11.33
N LEU A 290 15.40 3.71 -12.58
CA LEU A 290 15.67 2.82 -13.71
C LEU A 290 17.18 2.73 -13.98
N VAL A 291 17.82 3.88 -14.18
CA VAL A 291 19.26 3.97 -14.45
C VAL A 291 20.07 3.49 -13.24
N TRP A 292 19.65 3.83 -12.03
CA TRP A 292 20.31 3.41 -10.79
C TRP A 292 20.16 1.91 -10.53
N GLY A 293 18.95 1.37 -10.67
CA GLY A 293 18.63 -0.03 -10.48
C GLY A 293 19.41 -0.91 -11.45
N VAL A 294 19.43 -0.54 -12.74
CA VAL A 294 20.24 -1.20 -13.77
C VAL A 294 21.73 -1.14 -13.41
N ARG A 295 22.24 0.02 -12.95
CA ARG A 295 23.64 0.14 -12.51
C ARG A 295 23.97 -0.76 -11.31
N LEU A 296 23.04 -0.94 -10.38
CA LEU A 296 23.20 -1.87 -9.26
C LEU A 296 23.16 -3.34 -9.70
N THR A 297 22.33 -3.68 -10.69
CA THR A 297 22.23 -5.06 -11.22
C THR A 297 23.46 -5.44 -12.06
N VAL A 298 24.04 -4.48 -12.78
CA VAL A 298 25.24 -4.68 -13.62
C VAL A 298 26.50 -4.99 -12.78
N ARG A 299 26.48 -4.72 -11.47
CA ARG A 299 27.58 -5.06 -10.56
C ARG A 299 27.22 -6.27 -9.71
N ARG A 300 27.28 -7.49 -10.27
CA ARG A 300 27.28 -8.71 -9.45
C ARG A 300 28.52 -9.58 -9.61
N PRO A 301 29.00 -10.20 -8.51
CA PRO A 301 30.04 -11.21 -8.54
C PRO A 301 29.52 -12.46 -9.24
N ARG A 302 30.42 -13.16 -9.93
CA ARG A 302 30.10 -14.34 -10.74
C ARG A 302 29.87 -15.56 -9.85
N GLY A 303 29.18 -16.58 -10.38
CA GLY A 303 28.97 -17.87 -9.71
C GLY A 303 27.60 -18.12 -9.07
N ALA A 304 26.63 -17.18 -9.13
CA ALA A 304 25.24 -17.33 -8.64
C ALA A 304 24.58 -18.67 -9.06
N ASP A 305 23.96 -19.40 -8.12
CA ASP A 305 23.18 -20.60 -8.43
C ASP A 305 21.81 -20.14 -8.90
N LEU A 306 21.70 -20.00 -10.21
CA LEU A 306 20.49 -19.54 -10.87
C LEU A 306 19.28 -20.43 -10.53
N ALA A 307 19.49 -21.72 -10.27
CA ALA A 307 18.41 -22.61 -9.89
C ALA A 307 17.93 -22.32 -8.47
N ALA A 308 18.84 -22.00 -7.54
CA ALA A 308 18.47 -21.57 -6.19
C ALA A 308 17.78 -20.20 -6.18
N LEU A 309 18.31 -19.21 -6.90
CA LEU A 309 17.69 -17.88 -7.04
C LEU A 309 16.31 -17.98 -7.68
N PHE A 310 16.19 -18.71 -8.79
CA PHE A 310 14.91 -18.91 -9.47
C PHE A 310 13.91 -19.62 -8.56
N ARG A 311 14.34 -20.62 -7.79
CA ARG A 311 13.48 -21.31 -6.82
C ARG A 311 12.98 -20.36 -5.74
N GLU A 312 13.85 -19.50 -5.19
CA GLU A 312 13.44 -18.52 -4.18
C GLU A 312 12.46 -17.49 -4.75
N MET A 313 12.75 -16.95 -5.93
CA MET A 313 11.84 -16.03 -6.62
C MET A 313 10.50 -16.70 -6.95
N ALA A 314 10.51 -17.91 -7.50
CA ALA A 314 9.30 -18.63 -7.83
C ALA A 314 8.47 -18.95 -6.58
N GLN A 315 9.09 -19.35 -5.47
CA GLN A 315 8.39 -19.55 -4.19
C GLN A 315 7.76 -18.26 -3.67
N ALA A 316 8.46 -17.13 -3.81
CA ALA A 316 7.96 -15.83 -3.40
C ALA A 316 6.74 -15.41 -4.24
N GLU A 317 6.86 -15.50 -5.57
CA GLU A 317 5.79 -15.17 -6.51
C GLU A 317 4.57 -16.08 -6.34
N VAL A 318 4.78 -17.39 -6.19
CA VAL A 318 3.68 -18.33 -5.95
C VAL A 318 2.96 -18.02 -4.64
N ALA A 319 3.69 -17.71 -3.56
CA ALA A 319 3.07 -17.36 -2.29
C ALA A 319 2.24 -16.08 -2.42
N LEU A 320 2.81 -15.02 -3.01
CA LEU A 320 2.14 -13.74 -3.22
C LEU A 320 0.89 -13.89 -4.11
N ALA A 321 1.02 -14.57 -5.25
CA ALA A 321 -0.06 -14.81 -6.20
C ALA A 321 -1.17 -15.68 -5.60
N ALA A 322 -0.83 -16.71 -4.82
CA ALA A 322 -1.81 -17.55 -4.15
C ALA A 322 -2.67 -16.73 -3.18
N GLY A 323 -2.03 -15.89 -2.35
CA GLY A 323 -2.74 -14.98 -1.46
C GLY A 323 -3.69 -14.04 -2.20
N PHE A 324 -3.21 -13.41 -3.28
CA PHE A 324 -4.01 -12.51 -4.10
C PHE A 324 -5.21 -13.22 -4.76
N ALA A 325 -4.97 -14.39 -5.35
CA ALA A 325 -5.97 -15.17 -6.06
C ALA A 325 -7.11 -15.66 -5.14
N ILE A 326 -6.83 -15.97 -3.87
CA ILE A 326 -7.86 -16.37 -2.88
C ILE A 326 -8.98 -15.33 -2.77
N VAL A 327 -8.65 -14.05 -2.88
CA VAL A 327 -9.63 -12.96 -2.77
C VAL A 327 -10.25 -12.62 -4.12
N VAL A 328 -9.45 -12.65 -5.18
CA VAL A 328 -9.86 -12.13 -6.48
C VAL A 328 -10.62 -13.16 -7.32
N ALA A 329 -10.25 -14.44 -7.26
CA ALA A 329 -10.92 -15.50 -8.04
C ALA A 329 -12.42 -15.64 -7.72
N PRO A 330 -12.88 -15.55 -6.45
CA PRO A 330 -14.30 -15.54 -6.13
C PRO A 330 -15.10 -14.44 -6.85
N TRP A 331 -14.54 -13.24 -7.04
CA TRP A 331 -15.22 -12.17 -7.77
C TRP A 331 -15.46 -12.53 -9.23
N PHE A 332 -14.46 -13.09 -9.91
CA PHE A 332 -14.60 -13.52 -11.30
C PHE A 332 -15.63 -14.64 -11.46
N ILE A 333 -15.68 -15.59 -10.52
CA ILE A 333 -16.68 -16.66 -10.52
C ILE A 333 -18.08 -16.09 -10.26
N TYR A 334 -18.19 -15.15 -9.34
CA TYR A 334 -19.46 -14.55 -8.95
C TYR A 334 -20.09 -13.71 -10.07
N PHE A 335 -19.29 -12.88 -10.76
CA PHE A 335 -19.79 -12.00 -11.84
C PHE A 335 -19.86 -12.66 -13.23
N SER A 336 -19.41 -13.91 -13.37
CA SER A 336 -19.54 -14.66 -14.63
C SER A 336 -20.80 -15.51 -14.72
N ARG A 337 -21.61 -15.56 -13.65
CA ARG A 337 -22.87 -16.29 -13.58
C ARG A 337 -24.06 -15.37 -13.80
#